data_AF-A0A091DYY9-F1
#
_entry.id   AF-A0A091DYY9-F1
#
_cell.length_a   1.000
_cell.length_b   1.000
_cell.length_c   1.000
_cell.angle_alpha   90.00
_cell.angle_beta   90.00
_cell.angle_gamma   90.00
#
_symmetry.space_group_name_H-M   'P 1'
#
loop_
_entity.id
_entity.type
_entity.pdbx_description
1 polymer ?
#
loop_
_entity_poly.entity_id
_entity_poly.type
_entity_poly.pdbx_seq_one_letter_code
_entity_poly.pdbx_strand_id
1 'polypeptide(L)'
;MSTMIKDTERSAPDRQEEISRLVLSNSMINTKLGGISNVLVPHQRPSVFQQPVIFPGADITQPTVGARRKPSIAAVFGSMDGHPSWYCTTVWVQISREEVVQDLTNMVRELLTRFCKSMRFKPTHIIYYSRGVSKGQMKQVVWPELIAIRKACISLEEDYQPGIIYIVVQKKHHT
;
A
#
# COMPACT_ATOMS: atom_id res chain seq x y z
N MET A 1 -51.24 -15.57 35.14
CA MET A 1 -50.10 -14.63 35.15
C MET A 1 -49.00 -15.28 34.30
N SER A 2 -49.07 -15.12 32.98
CA SER A 2 -48.15 -15.77 32.03
C SER A 2 -47.14 -14.74 31.55
N THR A 3 -45.90 -14.91 31.94
CA THR A 3 -44.78 -14.06 31.52
C THR A 3 -44.39 -14.46 30.09
N MET A 4 -44.71 -13.62 29.11
CA MET A 4 -44.22 -13.73 27.74
C MET A 4 -42.70 -13.58 27.72
N ILE A 5 -42.01 -14.63 27.31
CA ILE A 5 -40.63 -14.57 26.84
C ILE A 5 -40.66 -13.77 25.53
N LYS A 6 -40.20 -12.52 25.56
CA LYS A 6 -39.88 -11.77 24.35
C LYS A 6 -38.52 -12.26 23.88
N ASP A 7 -38.53 -13.29 23.03
CA ASP A 7 -37.38 -13.55 22.18
C ASP A 7 -37.17 -12.29 21.33
N THR A 8 -36.06 -11.61 21.63
CA THR A 8 -35.62 -10.46 20.88
C THR A 8 -35.15 -10.97 19.52
N GLU A 9 -36.03 -10.94 18.52
CA GLU A 9 -35.62 -11.07 17.13
C GLU A 9 -34.61 -9.94 16.84
N ARG A 10 -33.31 -10.27 16.85
CA ARG A 10 -32.29 -9.39 16.27
C ARG A 10 -32.69 -9.08 14.84
N SER A 11 -32.96 -7.80 14.58
CA SER A 11 -33.43 -7.32 13.29
C SER A 11 -32.46 -7.77 12.18
N ALA A 12 -33.00 -8.18 11.03
CA ALA A 12 -32.24 -8.61 9.86
C ALA A 12 -31.01 -7.73 9.46
N PRO A 13 -31.03 -6.38 9.59
CA PRO A 13 -29.83 -5.57 9.30
C PRO A 13 -28.65 -5.84 10.24
N ASP A 14 -28.88 -6.19 11.51
CA ASP A 14 -27.82 -6.48 12.49
C ASP A 14 -27.08 -7.79 12.15
N ARG A 15 -27.82 -8.80 11.67
CA ARG A 15 -27.25 -10.07 11.21
C ARG A 15 -26.40 -9.94 9.95
N GLN A 16 -26.80 -9.09 9.00
CA GLN A 16 -26.02 -8.87 7.77
C GLN A 16 -24.70 -8.15 8.08
N GLU A 17 -24.70 -7.21 9.02
CA GLU A 17 -23.49 -6.52 9.45
C GLU A 17 -22.55 -7.46 10.22
N GLU A 18 -23.10 -8.33 11.07
CA GLU A 18 -22.34 -9.37 11.79
C GLU A 18 -21.69 -10.37 10.83
N ILE A 19 -22.43 -10.86 9.82
CA ILE A 19 -21.89 -11.71 8.75
C ILE A 19 -20.79 -10.98 7.98
N SER A 20 -20.99 -9.70 7.64
CA SER A 20 -19.99 -8.90 6.90
C SER A 20 -18.70 -8.72 7.72
N ARG A 21 -18.81 -8.47 9.03
CA ARG A 21 -17.66 -8.40 9.95
C ARG A 21 -16.90 -9.72 10.02
N LEU A 22 -17.61 -10.84 10.10
CA LEU A 22 -17.01 -12.18 10.12
C LEU A 22 -16.30 -12.52 8.81
N VAL A 23 -16.88 -12.16 7.66
CA VAL A 23 -16.24 -12.35 6.35
C VAL A 23 -14.95 -11.52 6.26
N LEU A 24 -14.96 -10.26 6.71
CA LEU A 24 -13.77 -9.43 6.74
C LEU A 24 -12.69 -9.99 7.68
N SER A 25 -13.06 -10.44 8.88
CA SER A 25 -12.10 -11.03 9.82
C SER A 25 -11.48 -12.31 9.26
N ASN A 26 -12.27 -13.17 8.64
CA ASN A 26 -11.78 -14.38 7.99
C ASN A 26 -10.85 -14.05 6.82
N SER A 27 -11.19 -13.03 6.03
CA SER A 27 -10.30 -12.53 4.97
C SER A 27 -8.97 -12.02 5.54
N MET A 28 -8.98 -11.29 6.66
CA MET A 28 -7.74 -10.82 7.30
C MET A 28 -6.87 -11.97 7.80
N ILE A 29 -7.47 -13.00 8.39
CA ILE A 29 -6.74 -14.20 8.84
C ILE A 29 -6.15 -14.93 7.63
N ASN A 30 -6.95 -15.14 6.59
CA ASN A 30 -6.53 -15.77 5.34
C ASN A 30 -5.31 -15.06 4.75
N THR A 31 -5.36 -13.74 4.60
CA THR A 31 -4.24 -12.94 4.06
C THR A 31 -2.98 -13.01 4.93
N LYS A 32 -3.13 -13.01 6.27
CA LYS A 32 -1.97 -13.17 7.17
C LYS A 32 -1.28 -14.53 7.04
N LEU A 33 -2.04 -15.57 6.67
CA LEU A 33 -1.53 -16.91 6.41
C LEU A 33 -1.08 -17.10 4.95
N GLY A 34 -1.04 -16.03 4.14
CA GLY A 34 -0.61 -16.07 2.74
C GLY A 34 -1.69 -16.51 1.76
N GLY A 35 -2.94 -16.64 2.21
CA GLY A 35 -4.08 -16.94 1.37
C GLY A 35 -4.59 -15.73 0.60
N ILE A 36 -5.14 -15.98 -0.59
CA ILE A 36 -5.74 -14.97 -1.46
C ILE A 36 -7.25 -14.99 -1.23
N SER A 37 -7.82 -13.89 -0.78
CA SER A 37 -9.26 -13.83 -0.50
C SER A 37 -10.08 -13.46 -1.74
N ASN A 38 -9.63 -12.46 -2.50
CA ASN A 38 -10.30 -11.98 -3.70
C ASN A 38 -9.26 -11.47 -4.71
N VAL A 39 -9.55 -11.62 -6.00
CA VAL A 39 -8.74 -11.09 -7.10
C VAL A 39 -9.62 -10.39 -8.12
N LEU A 40 -9.05 -9.43 -8.84
CA LEU A 40 -9.72 -8.80 -9.97
C LEU A 40 -9.98 -9.84 -11.06
N VAL A 41 -11.20 -9.79 -11.62
CA VAL A 41 -11.61 -10.70 -12.68
C VAL A 41 -10.68 -10.53 -13.90
N PRO A 42 -10.04 -11.60 -14.40
CA PRO A 42 -8.96 -11.48 -15.37
C PRO A 42 -9.27 -10.66 -16.63
N HIS A 43 -10.48 -10.79 -17.18
CA HIS A 43 -10.91 -10.08 -18.39
C HIS A 43 -11.35 -8.63 -18.15
N GLN A 44 -11.52 -8.21 -16.90
CA GLN A 44 -11.80 -6.82 -16.52
C GLN A 44 -10.52 -6.07 -16.15
N ARG A 45 -9.37 -6.75 -16.14
CA ARG A 45 -8.09 -6.11 -15.80
C ARG A 45 -7.65 -5.17 -16.94
N PRO A 46 -7.21 -3.94 -16.61
CA PRO A 46 -6.58 -3.05 -17.58
C PRO A 46 -5.38 -3.71 -18.27
N SER A 47 -5.04 -3.22 -19.46
CA SER A 47 -3.93 -3.76 -20.27
C SER A 47 -2.56 -3.74 -19.57
N VAL A 48 -2.37 -2.87 -18.55
CA VAL A 48 -1.13 -2.82 -17.78
C VAL A 48 -0.77 -4.15 -17.09
N PHE A 49 -1.77 -5.01 -16.82
CA PHE A 49 -1.56 -6.33 -16.23
C PHE A 49 -1.04 -7.38 -17.23
N GLN A 50 -0.94 -7.05 -18.52
CA GLN A 50 -0.37 -7.94 -19.54
C GLN A 50 1.16 -8.05 -19.44
N GLN A 51 1.80 -7.11 -18.75
CA GLN A 51 3.23 -7.14 -18.46
C GLN A 51 3.46 -7.17 -16.94
N PRO A 52 4.62 -7.67 -16.46
CA PRO A 52 4.94 -7.62 -15.04
C PRO A 52 4.91 -6.17 -14.53
N VAL A 53 4.06 -5.91 -13.53
CA VAL A 53 3.88 -4.60 -12.91
C VAL A 53 3.90 -4.75 -11.40
N ILE A 54 4.57 -3.82 -10.72
CA ILE A 54 4.54 -3.71 -9.27
C ILE A 54 3.74 -2.46 -8.88
N PHE A 55 2.98 -2.56 -7.80
CA PHE A 55 2.18 -1.47 -7.23
C PHE A 55 2.71 -1.07 -5.85
N PRO A 56 3.80 -0.28 -5.75
CA PRO A 56 4.25 0.19 -4.47
C PRO A 56 3.42 1.37 -3.98
N GLY A 57 3.41 1.58 -2.67
CA GLY A 57 2.88 2.79 -2.07
C GLY A 57 3.59 3.14 -0.78
N ALA A 58 3.51 4.41 -0.40
CA ALA A 58 4.18 4.91 0.79
C ALA A 58 3.26 5.80 1.64
N ASP A 59 3.41 5.67 2.95
CA ASP A 59 2.78 6.52 3.96
C ASP A 59 3.82 6.88 5.04
N ILE A 60 3.70 8.10 5.58
CA ILE A 60 4.51 8.57 6.70
C ILE A 60 3.56 8.88 7.86
N THR A 61 3.78 8.16 8.96
CA THR A 61 3.10 8.45 10.22
C THR A 61 3.89 9.50 10.98
N GLN A 62 3.30 10.69 11.09
CA GLN A 62 3.85 11.80 11.86
C GLN A 62 3.54 11.65 13.35
N PRO A 63 4.43 12.10 14.25
CA PRO A 63 4.18 12.09 15.68
C PRO A 63 3.08 13.08 16.07
N THR A 64 2.40 12.80 17.19
CA THR A 64 1.35 13.67 17.75
C THR A 64 1.85 15.11 17.96
N VAL A 65 0.96 16.08 17.77
CA VAL A 65 1.23 17.50 18.04
C VAL A 65 1.74 17.66 19.48
N GLY A 66 2.89 18.32 19.65
CA GLY A 66 3.57 18.49 20.94
C GLY A 66 4.75 17.54 21.21
N ALA A 67 4.80 16.37 20.56
CA ALA A 67 5.89 15.40 20.74
C ALA A 67 7.08 15.69 19.81
N ARG A 68 7.80 16.81 20.04
CA ARG A 68 8.90 17.27 19.16
C ARG A 68 10.10 16.32 19.05
N ARG A 69 10.28 15.40 20.00
CA ARG A 69 11.42 14.46 20.01
C ARG A 69 11.09 13.07 19.43
N LYS A 70 9.83 12.80 19.09
CA LYS A 70 9.46 11.50 18.50
C LYS A 70 9.79 11.50 17.00
N PRO A 71 10.40 10.43 16.48
CA PRO A 71 10.68 10.32 15.05
C PRO A 71 9.39 10.12 14.25
N SER A 72 9.48 10.32 12.94
CA SER A 72 8.42 9.93 12.01
C SER A 72 8.70 8.51 11.50
N ILE A 73 7.65 7.77 11.17
CA ILE A 73 7.78 6.39 10.67
C ILE A 73 7.29 6.36 9.23
N ALA A 74 8.19 6.04 8.30
CA ALA A 74 7.85 5.76 6.91
C ALA A 74 7.58 4.27 6.72
N ALA A 75 6.53 3.96 5.97
CA ALA A 75 6.21 2.60 5.55
C ALA A 75 6.03 2.59 4.03
N VAL A 76 6.76 1.71 3.35
CA VAL A 76 6.64 1.50 1.90
C VAL A 76 6.23 0.06 1.69
N PHE A 77 5.17 -0.15 0.94
CA PHE A 77 4.65 -1.48 0.61
C PHE A 77 4.70 -1.70 -0.89
N GLY A 78 4.65 -2.96 -1.33
CA GLY A 78 4.56 -3.30 -2.75
C GLY A 78 3.93 -4.66 -2.96
N SER A 79 3.21 -4.82 -4.07
CA SER A 79 2.59 -6.08 -4.48
C SER A 79 3.66 -7.12 -4.81
N MET A 80 3.41 -8.40 -4.51
CA MET A 80 4.36 -9.51 -4.67
C MET A 80 3.87 -10.60 -5.64
N ASP A 81 2.73 -10.35 -6.28
CA ASP A 81 2.00 -11.27 -7.17
C ASP A 81 1.27 -10.52 -8.31
N GLY A 82 0.85 -11.28 -9.34
CA GLY A 82 0.33 -10.73 -10.61
C GLY A 82 -1.15 -10.38 -10.53
N HIS A 83 -1.79 -10.86 -9.48
CA HIS A 83 -3.11 -10.46 -9.02
C HIS A 83 -2.85 -9.70 -7.73
N PRO A 84 -2.50 -8.40 -7.75
CA PRO A 84 -1.91 -7.66 -6.63
C PRO A 84 -2.72 -7.80 -5.34
N SER A 85 -2.48 -8.89 -4.61
CA SER A 85 -3.31 -9.41 -3.53
C SER A 85 -2.43 -9.72 -2.33
N TRP A 86 -1.16 -10.04 -2.59
CA TRP A 86 -0.14 -10.14 -1.57
C TRP A 86 0.80 -8.94 -1.62
N TYR A 87 1.06 -8.34 -0.46
CA TYR A 87 1.93 -7.19 -0.30
C TYR A 87 3.00 -7.47 0.75
N CYS A 88 4.22 -7.00 0.49
CA CYS A 88 5.27 -6.89 1.50
C CYS A 88 5.48 -5.42 1.86
N THR A 89 5.88 -5.17 3.11
CA THR A 89 6.12 -3.82 3.63
C THR A 89 7.53 -3.72 4.19
N THR A 90 8.22 -2.63 3.86
CA THR A 90 9.45 -2.17 4.51
C THR A 90 9.11 -0.95 5.36
N VAL A 91 9.78 -0.81 6.50
CA VAL A 91 9.55 0.28 7.45
C VAL A 91 10.86 0.96 7.79
N TRP A 92 10.82 2.28 7.96
CA TRP A 92 11.98 3.09 8.26
C TRP A 92 11.65 4.18 9.28
N VAL A 93 12.57 4.39 10.22
CA VAL A 93 12.46 5.47 11.21
C VAL A 93 13.26 6.66 10.70
N GLN A 94 12.59 7.80 10.52
CA GLN A 94 13.21 9.01 9.99
C GLN A 94 13.07 10.20 10.93
N ILE A 95 13.80 11.28 10.58
CA ILE A 95 13.76 12.54 11.32
C ILE A 95 12.31 13.02 11.44
N SER A 96 11.98 13.59 12.61
CA SER A 96 10.64 14.06 12.93
C SER A 96 10.17 15.11 11.92
N ARG A 97 8.92 14.97 11.47
CA ARG A 97 8.21 15.92 10.58
C ARG A 97 8.81 16.08 9.18
N GLU A 98 9.62 15.13 8.75
CA GLU A 98 10.00 15.01 7.34
C GLU A 98 8.85 14.40 6.54
N GLU A 99 8.51 15.06 5.43
CA GLU A 99 7.47 14.62 4.49
C GLU A 99 8.05 13.74 3.36
N VAL A 100 9.37 13.73 3.18
CA VAL A 100 10.06 12.90 2.19
C VAL A 100 10.52 11.62 2.87
N VAL A 101 10.28 10.46 2.23
CA VAL A 101 10.81 9.19 2.71
C VAL A 101 12.34 9.16 2.53
N GLN A 102 13.10 9.21 3.62
CA GLN A 102 14.55 9.39 3.58
C GLN A 102 15.30 8.22 2.93
N ASP A 103 14.92 6.98 3.26
CA ASP A 103 15.59 5.76 2.78
C ASP A 103 14.82 5.07 1.64
N LEU A 104 14.04 5.83 0.86
CA LEU A 104 13.15 5.27 -0.16
C LEU A 104 13.89 4.42 -1.19
N THR A 105 15.13 4.77 -1.53
CA THR A 105 15.96 4.03 -2.49
C THR A 105 16.15 2.58 -2.05
N ASN A 106 16.58 2.37 -0.80
CA ASN A 106 16.84 1.03 -0.27
C ASN A 106 15.53 0.26 -0.02
N MET A 107 14.51 0.95 0.50
CA MET A 107 13.19 0.37 0.73
C MET A 107 12.56 -0.16 -0.57
N VAL A 108 12.61 0.62 -1.66
CA VAL A 108 12.10 0.20 -2.97
C VAL A 108 12.98 -0.89 -3.59
N ARG A 109 14.31 -0.78 -3.47
CA ARG A 109 15.24 -1.83 -3.94
C ARG A 109 14.93 -3.18 -3.30
N GLU A 110 14.65 -3.20 -2.00
CA GLU A 110 14.28 -4.42 -1.29
C GLU A 110 12.97 -5.00 -1.83
N LEU A 111 11.94 -4.17 -2.01
CA LEU A 111 10.66 -4.59 -2.59
C LEU A 111 10.82 -5.14 -4.01
N LEU A 112 11.60 -4.48 -4.87
CA LEU A 112 11.90 -4.95 -6.22
C LEU A 112 12.65 -6.28 -6.19
N THR A 113 13.60 -6.45 -5.28
CA THR A 113 14.34 -7.71 -5.10
C THR A 113 13.41 -8.84 -4.68
N ARG A 114 12.51 -8.59 -3.73
CA ARG A 114 11.50 -9.57 -3.28
C ARG A 114 10.52 -9.92 -4.40
N PHE A 115 10.05 -8.93 -5.15
CA PHE A 115 9.19 -9.13 -6.31
C PHE A 115 9.86 -10.03 -7.35
N CYS A 116 11.11 -9.75 -7.71
CA CYS A 116 11.86 -10.55 -8.68
C CYS A 116 12.05 -12.01 -8.20
N LYS A 117 12.26 -12.22 -6.89
CA LYS A 117 12.35 -13.56 -6.29
C LYS A 117 11.00 -14.31 -6.35
N SER A 118 9.90 -13.62 -6.10
CA SER A 118 8.54 -14.18 -6.09
C SER A 118 8.05 -14.50 -7.50
N MET A 119 8.09 -13.52 -8.41
CA MET A 119 7.57 -13.64 -9.76
C MET A 119 8.51 -14.28 -10.78
N ARG A 120 9.82 -14.30 -10.51
CA ARG A 120 10.86 -14.60 -11.50
C ARG A 120 10.94 -13.62 -12.68
N PHE A 121 10.18 -12.54 -12.63
CA PHE A 121 10.21 -11.45 -13.60
C PHE A 121 10.57 -10.13 -12.93
N LYS A 122 11.24 -9.26 -13.68
CA LYS A 122 11.43 -7.85 -13.29
C LYS A 122 10.20 -7.05 -13.72
N PRO A 123 9.70 -6.12 -12.89
CA PRO A 123 8.57 -5.31 -13.28
C PRO A 123 8.97 -4.38 -14.43
N THR A 124 8.21 -4.39 -15.51
CA THR A 124 8.38 -3.44 -16.63
C THR A 124 7.80 -2.06 -16.29
N HIS A 125 6.83 -2.04 -15.37
CA HIS A 125 6.11 -0.86 -14.93
C HIS A 125 6.05 -0.80 -13.39
N ILE A 126 6.22 0.40 -12.85
CA ILE A 126 6.08 0.72 -11.44
C ILE A 126 4.96 1.76 -11.31
N ILE A 127 3.87 1.39 -10.64
CA ILE A 127 2.76 2.31 -10.34
C ILE A 127 2.82 2.65 -8.86
N TYR A 128 3.42 3.80 -8.56
CA TYR A 128 3.72 4.24 -7.21
C TYR A 128 2.63 5.15 -6.65
N TYR A 129 2.04 4.77 -5.52
CA TYR A 129 1.05 5.55 -4.79
C TYR A 129 1.69 6.27 -3.60
N SER A 130 1.90 7.57 -3.73
CA SER A 130 2.38 8.42 -2.65
C SER A 130 1.19 8.99 -1.89
N ARG A 131 1.26 8.99 -0.56
CA ARG A 131 0.32 9.75 0.25
C ARG A 131 0.39 11.24 -0.13
N GLY A 132 -0.79 11.82 -0.31
CA GLY A 132 -0.95 13.23 -0.63
C GLY A 132 -0.35 14.15 0.40
N VAL A 133 0.56 15.00 -0.07
CA VAL A 133 1.07 16.18 0.64
C VAL A 133 0.26 17.42 0.23
N SER A 134 0.44 18.53 0.94
CA SER A 134 -0.21 19.80 0.57
C SER A 134 0.20 20.23 -0.85
N LYS A 135 -0.68 20.93 -1.58
CA LYS A 135 -0.40 21.39 -2.96
C LYS A 135 0.93 22.14 -3.07
N GLY A 136 1.29 22.92 -2.06
CA GLY A 136 2.55 23.69 -2.01
C GLY A 136 3.81 22.83 -1.87
N GLN A 137 3.71 21.64 -1.26
CA GLN A 137 4.86 20.75 -1.01
C GLN A 137 5.01 19.66 -2.09
N MET A 138 4.07 19.55 -3.02
CA MET A 138 4.04 18.47 -4.01
C MET A 138 5.34 18.37 -4.81
N LYS A 139 5.87 19.48 -5.33
CA LYS A 139 7.14 19.47 -6.08
C LYS A 139 8.33 19.06 -5.21
N GLN A 140 8.35 19.46 -3.94
CA GLN A 140 9.46 19.18 -3.02
C GLN A 140 9.51 17.72 -2.60
N VAL A 141 8.39 17.00 -2.68
CA VAL A 141 8.28 15.59 -2.28
C VAL A 141 8.37 14.66 -3.50
N VAL A 142 7.62 14.97 -4.56
CA VAL A 142 7.54 14.10 -5.76
C VAL A 142 8.91 13.95 -6.42
N TRP A 143 9.67 15.04 -6.56
CA TRP A 143 10.96 14.98 -7.26
C TRP A 143 12.00 14.10 -6.55
N PRO A 144 12.29 14.31 -5.25
CA PRO A 144 13.20 13.43 -4.51
C PRO A 144 12.74 11.96 -4.51
N GLU A 145 11.45 11.71 -4.33
CA GLU A 145 10.93 10.33 -4.30
C GLU A 145 11.08 9.64 -5.66
N LEU A 146 10.74 10.33 -6.75
CA LEU A 146 10.87 9.78 -8.10
C LEU A 146 12.35 9.46 -8.43
N ILE A 147 13.27 10.34 -8.04
CA ILE A 147 14.71 10.11 -8.19
C ILE A 147 15.14 8.88 -7.37
N ALA A 148 14.66 8.74 -6.13
CA ALA A 148 14.97 7.59 -5.29
C ALA A 148 14.46 6.26 -5.88
N ILE A 149 13.25 6.24 -6.45
CA ILE A 149 12.71 5.06 -7.14
C ILE A 149 13.58 4.73 -8.37
N ARG A 150 14.00 5.73 -9.15
CA ARG A 150 14.91 5.54 -10.29
C ARG A 150 16.27 4.98 -9.85
N LYS A 151 16.85 5.54 -8.79
CA LYS A 151 18.10 5.04 -8.20
C LYS A 151 17.97 3.59 -7.73
N ALA A 152 16.82 3.22 -7.14
CA ALA A 152 16.56 1.85 -6.71
C ALA A 152 16.60 0.89 -7.90
N CYS A 153 16.00 1.27 -9.04
CA CYS A 153 16.02 0.49 -10.27
C CYS A 153 17.46 0.32 -10.81
N ILE A 154 18.19 1.42 -10.99
CA ILE A 154 19.59 1.39 -11.49
C ILE A 154 20.50 0.57 -10.55
N SER A 155 20.27 0.65 -9.25
CA SER A 155 21.05 -0.11 -8.27
C SER A 155 20.83 -1.64 -8.38
N LEU A 156 19.69 -2.07 -8.93
CA LEU A 156 19.38 -3.47 -9.17
C LEU A 156 20.10 -3.99 -10.44
N GLU A 157 20.13 -3.16 -11.49
CA GLU A 157 20.84 -3.39 -12.74
C GLU A 157 21.02 -2.05 -13.47
N GLU A 158 22.20 -1.80 -14.02
CA GLU A 158 22.62 -0.49 -14.54
C GLU A 158 21.68 0.06 -15.63
N ASP A 159 21.21 -0.80 -16.53
CA ASP A 159 20.33 -0.45 -17.65
C ASP A 159 18.83 -0.61 -17.34
N TYR A 160 18.46 -0.95 -16.11
CA TYR A 160 17.07 -1.25 -15.77
C TYR A 160 16.25 0.05 -15.57
N GLN A 161 15.48 0.40 -16.61
CA GLN A 161 14.68 1.62 -16.68
C GLN A 161 13.19 1.32 -16.91
N PRO A 162 12.46 0.81 -15.91
CA PRO A 162 11.03 0.55 -16.06
C PRO A 162 10.23 1.84 -16.26
N GLY A 163 9.04 1.74 -16.84
CA GLY A 163 8.08 2.85 -16.87
C GLY A 163 7.63 3.17 -15.44
N ILE A 164 7.66 4.43 -15.02
CA ILE A 164 7.22 4.85 -13.68
C ILE A 164 6.02 5.77 -13.80
N ILE A 165 4.93 5.41 -13.13
CA ILE A 165 3.74 6.24 -12.96
C ILE A 165 3.68 6.62 -11.48
N TYR A 166 3.71 7.93 -11.20
CA TYR A 166 3.66 8.46 -9.85
C TYR A 166 2.29 9.08 -9.58
N ILE A 167 1.56 8.56 -8.60
CA ILE A 167 0.21 8.98 -8.26
C ILE A 167 0.21 9.55 -6.84
N VAL A 168 -0.21 10.80 -6.70
CA VAL A 168 -0.39 11.47 -5.41
C VAL A 168 -1.84 11.29 -4.96
N VAL A 169 -2.06 10.70 -3.79
CA VAL A 169 -3.42 10.39 -3.28
C VAL A 169 -3.83 11.35 -2.15
N GLN A 170 -4.72 12.31 -2.42
CA GLN A 170 -5.23 13.24 -1.40
C GLN A 170 -6.62 12.82 -0.87
N LYS A 171 -6.65 12.23 0.34
CA LYS A 171 -7.90 11.75 0.98
C LYS A 171 -8.74 12.86 1.65
N LYS A 172 -8.15 13.98 2.06
CA LYS A 172 -8.84 15.09 2.74
C LYS A 172 -8.74 16.35 1.90
N HIS A 173 -9.77 16.65 1.12
CA HIS A 173 -9.91 17.88 0.35
C HIS A 173 -11.28 18.50 0.64
N HIS A 174 -11.32 19.82 0.83
CA HIS A 174 -12.57 20.60 0.94
C HIS A 174 -13.02 20.96 -0.48
N THR A 175 -13.56 19.98 -1.21
CA THR A 175 -14.12 20.18 -2.55
C THR A 175 -15.64 20.26 -2.46
#